data_AF-A0A1Q3E8H9-F1
#
_entry.id   AF-A0A1Q3E8H9-F1
#
_cell.length_a   1.000
_cell.length_b   1.000
_cell.length_c   1.000
_cell.angle_alpha   90.00
_cell.angle_beta   90.00
_cell.angle_gamma   90.00
#
_symmetry.space_group_name_H-M   'P 1'
#
loop_
_entity.id
_entity.type
_entity.pdbx_description
1 polymer ?
#
loop_
_entity_poly.entity_id
_entity_poly.type
_entity_poly.pdbx_seq_one_letter_code
_entity_poly.pdbx_strand_id
1 'polypeptide(L)'
;MYYSLFAAACFVASASAHATFQDLWINGVDAGSSCVRLPLSNNPVTDVTSDDLTCNVTPTPSSGVCPVMPGDQVTVEMHQQPADRSCATQAIGGDHYGPINIYLAPVDDATTADGPSASWFKISEIGLPSDNPDYWGTEVLNDNCGHYTFTIPSDIKPGNYLLRAEVIALHVASSVGGAQFYMSCYQINIGGTGTASPSGVSIPGAYSATDPGILINIYQQLDTYEIPGPSPYGTTSPTVASTPWPTTATWDTALQPSTVPTVVPTSIPGGVPASSTDGSGTISPTTVPTTVTTVAPTTTVTPTTSAPTSTSVASGAYGQCGGIGWTGPSACVVGFSCVVTNAYYSQCVPS
;
A
#
# COMPACT_ATOMS: atom_id res chain seq x y z
N MET A 1 26.74 36.33 -43.14
CA MET A 1 25.90 36.50 -41.93
C MET A 1 25.29 35.15 -41.61
N TYR A 2 25.79 34.50 -40.57
CA TYR A 2 25.30 33.20 -40.10
C TYR A 2 24.28 33.45 -39.00
N TYR A 3 23.05 32.97 -39.17
CA TYR A 3 22.07 32.87 -38.08
C TYR A 3 21.89 31.40 -37.75
N SER A 4 22.54 30.95 -36.67
CA SER A 4 22.27 29.65 -36.08
C SER A 4 20.99 29.78 -35.23
N LEU A 5 19.89 29.16 -35.67
CA LEU A 5 18.73 28.92 -34.82
C LEU A 5 19.07 27.76 -33.86
N PHE A 6 19.16 28.06 -32.57
CA PHE A 6 19.04 27.04 -31.52
C PHE A 6 17.55 26.82 -31.24
N ALA A 7 17.04 25.63 -31.58
CA ALA A 7 15.75 25.15 -31.10
C ALA A 7 15.98 24.49 -29.73
N ALA A 8 15.52 25.12 -28.65
CA ALA A 8 15.48 24.50 -27.33
C ALA A 8 14.26 23.56 -27.28
N ALA A 9 14.50 22.26 -27.27
CA ALA A 9 13.46 21.27 -26.99
C ALA A 9 13.21 21.29 -25.47
N CYS A 10 12.10 21.90 -25.03
CA CYS A 10 11.57 21.67 -23.69
C CYS A 10 11.05 20.24 -23.63
N PHE A 11 11.81 19.34 -23.01
CA PHE A 11 11.25 18.10 -22.49
C PHE A 11 10.34 18.48 -21.32
N VAL A 12 9.02 18.48 -21.57
CA VAL A 12 8.05 18.46 -20.48
C VAL A 12 8.19 17.08 -19.85
N ALA A 13 8.77 17.04 -18.64
CA ALA A 13 8.73 15.83 -17.84
C ALA A 13 7.25 15.58 -17.52
N SER A 14 6.66 14.55 -18.12
CA SER A 14 5.37 14.03 -17.69
C SER A 14 5.58 13.46 -16.28
N ALA A 15 5.25 14.24 -15.25
CA ALA A 15 5.22 13.73 -13.88
C ALA A 15 4.13 12.65 -13.82
N SER A 16 4.53 11.40 -13.60
CA SER A 16 3.60 10.32 -13.32
C SER A 16 3.01 10.57 -11.94
N ALA A 17 1.77 11.05 -11.90
CA ALA A 17 1.08 11.45 -10.66
C ALA A 17 0.49 10.28 -9.84
N HIS A 18 0.50 9.07 -10.42
CA HIS A 18 0.10 7.81 -9.83
C HIS A 18 0.97 7.42 -8.64
N ALA A 19 0.37 6.84 -7.60
CA ALA A 19 1.08 6.51 -6.35
C ALA A 19 0.54 5.24 -5.67
N THR A 20 1.27 4.74 -4.69
CA THR A 20 0.94 3.52 -3.96
C THR A 20 1.25 3.67 -2.48
N PHE A 21 0.32 3.27 -1.62
CA PHE A 21 0.59 3.07 -0.20
C PHE A 21 1.45 1.82 -0.04
N GLN A 22 2.69 1.97 0.39
CA GLN A 22 3.70 0.92 0.28
C GLN A 22 4.36 0.51 1.59
N ASP A 23 4.39 1.40 2.59
CA ASP A 23 5.06 1.13 3.86
C ASP A 23 4.14 1.44 5.06
N LEU A 24 4.50 0.86 6.21
CA LEU A 24 3.82 1.01 7.48
C LEU A 24 4.83 1.42 8.57
N TRP A 25 4.39 2.28 9.48
CA TRP A 25 5.13 2.61 10.70
C TRP A 25 4.25 2.42 11.92
N ILE A 26 4.85 2.03 13.03
CA ILE A 26 4.18 1.80 14.30
C ILE A 26 4.96 2.51 15.38
N ASN A 27 4.37 3.53 16.01
CA ASN A 27 4.98 4.37 17.03
C ASN A 27 6.34 4.95 16.58
N GLY A 28 6.42 5.38 15.32
CA GLY A 28 7.64 5.93 14.71
C GLY A 28 8.70 4.87 14.33
N VAL A 29 8.41 3.58 14.52
CA VAL A 29 9.28 2.49 14.06
C VAL A 29 8.85 2.05 12.66
N ASP A 30 9.80 2.11 11.72
CA ASP A 30 9.61 1.64 10.34
C ASP A 30 9.36 0.12 10.35
N ALA A 31 8.26 -0.32 9.75
CA ALA A 31 7.99 -1.73 9.48
C ALA A 31 8.18 -2.09 7.99
N GLY A 32 8.52 -1.10 7.16
CA GLY A 32 8.62 -1.21 5.71
C GLY A 32 7.34 -1.76 5.09
N SER A 33 7.52 -2.51 4.01
CA SER A 33 6.44 -3.16 3.28
C SER A 33 6.07 -4.55 3.82
N SER A 34 6.66 -4.97 4.97
CA SER A 34 6.58 -6.36 5.47
C SER A 34 5.16 -6.87 5.69
N CYS A 35 4.23 -5.95 5.94
CA CYS A 35 2.84 -6.22 6.29
C CYS A 35 1.85 -5.70 5.23
N VAL A 36 2.34 -5.26 4.07
CA VAL A 36 1.55 -4.58 3.03
C VAL A 36 1.29 -5.53 1.87
N ARG A 37 0.04 -5.60 1.44
CA ARG A 37 -0.34 -6.27 0.19
C ARG A 37 -0.18 -5.27 -0.95
N LEU A 38 1.04 -5.19 -1.49
CA LEU A 38 1.38 -4.18 -2.50
C LEU A 38 0.64 -4.43 -3.83
N PRO A 39 -0.04 -3.42 -4.39
CA PRO A 39 -0.55 -3.48 -5.75
C PRO A 39 0.56 -3.75 -6.78
N LEU A 40 0.24 -4.44 -7.88
CA LEU A 40 1.20 -4.69 -8.97
C LEU A 40 1.52 -3.46 -9.82
N SER A 41 0.70 -2.43 -9.73
CA SER A 41 0.90 -1.15 -10.40
C SER A 41 0.37 -0.02 -9.53
N ASN A 42 0.86 1.19 -9.76
CA ASN A 42 0.37 2.41 -9.13
C ASN A 42 -0.84 3.02 -9.86
N ASN A 43 -1.45 2.33 -10.83
CA ASN A 43 -2.68 2.79 -11.49
C ASN A 43 -3.86 2.80 -10.52
N PRO A 44 -4.85 3.68 -10.73
CA PRO A 44 -6.00 3.73 -9.85
C PRO A 44 -7.02 2.65 -10.22
N VAL A 45 -7.79 2.23 -9.23
CA VAL A 45 -9.10 1.63 -9.46
C VAL A 45 -10.09 2.76 -9.72
N THR A 46 -11.07 2.58 -10.61
CA THR A 46 -12.10 3.60 -10.90
C THR A 46 -13.53 3.06 -10.79
N ASP A 47 -13.71 1.75 -10.84
CA ASP A 47 -15.01 1.09 -10.69
C ASP A 47 -15.29 0.81 -9.20
N VAL A 48 -16.20 1.60 -8.62
CA VAL A 48 -16.62 1.47 -7.22
C VAL A 48 -17.41 0.19 -6.91
N THR A 49 -17.77 -0.57 -7.93
CA THR A 49 -18.48 -1.85 -7.78
C THR A 49 -17.56 -3.06 -7.89
N SER A 50 -16.29 -2.88 -8.27
CA SER A 50 -15.31 -3.95 -8.37
C SER A 50 -14.78 -4.38 -7.00
N ASP A 51 -14.50 -5.66 -6.84
CA ASP A 51 -13.79 -6.21 -5.68
C ASP A 51 -12.39 -5.58 -5.53
N ASP A 52 -11.79 -5.15 -6.63
CA ASP A 52 -10.48 -4.46 -6.67
C ASP A 52 -10.50 -3.16 -5.82
N LEU A 53 -11.66 -2.55 -5.60
CA LEU A 53 -11.78 -1.36 -4.75
C LEU A 53 -11.35 -1.64 -3.30
N THR A 54 -11.39 -2.89 -2.87
CA THR A 54 -11.15 -3.25 -1.48
C THR A 54 -9.67 -3.20 -1.13
N CYS A 55 -8.85 -3.97 -1.85
CA CYS A 55 -7.43 -4.13 -1.58
C CYS A 55 -6.56 -3.97 -2.84
N ASN A 56 -7.07 -3.25 -3.85
CA ASN A 56 -6.46 -3.05 -5.17
C ASN A 56 -6.45 -4.31 -6.05
N VAL A 57 -6.01 -4.15 -7.30
CA VAL A 57 -5.98 -5.21 -8.32
C VAL A 57 -4.83 -6.17 -8.01
N THR A 58 -5.19 -7.44 -7.79
CA THR A 58 -4.28 -8.58 -7.63
C THR A 58 -3.01 -8.28 -6.80
N PRO A 59 -3.16 -7.74 -5.58
CA PRO A 59 -2.01 -7.30 -4.80
C PRO A 59 -1.10 -8.49 -4.46
N THR A 60 0.20 -8.24 -4.39
CA THR A 60 1.18 -9.24 -3.98
C THR A 60 0.90 -9.68 -2.54
N PRO A 61 1.06 -10.98 -2.22
CA PRO A 61 1.00 -11.42 -0.83
C PRO A 61 2.01 -10.67 0.03
N SER A 62 1.58 -10.25 1.22
CA SER A 62 2.46 -9.66 2.23
C SER A 62 3.34 -10.73 2.89
N SER A 63 4.53 -10.34 3.35
CA SER A 63 5.49 -11.24 4.01
C SER A 63 5.13 -11.57 5.47
N GLY A 64 4.18 -10.85 6.08
CA GLY A 64 3.70 -11.18 7.42
C GLY A 64 2.60 -10.28 7.96
N VAL A 65 2.42 -10.34 9.27
CA VAL A 65 1.36 -9.66 10.02
C VAL A 65 2.00 -8.79 11.09
N CYS A 66 1.74 -7.49 11.06
CA CYS A 66 2.35 -6.55 11.99
C CYS A 66 1.55 -6.51 13.30
N PRO A 67 2.18 -6.75 14.46
CA PRO A 67 1.50 -6.54 15.73
C PRO A 67 1.25 -5.05 15.94
N VAL A 68 0.06 -4.68 16.40
CA VAL A 68 -0.27 -3.32 16.87
C VAL A 68 -1.07 -3.41 18.16
N MET A 69 -0.95 -2.41 19.01
CA MET A 69 -1.67 -2.29 20.27
C MET A 69 -2.74 -1.20 20.19
N PRO A 70 -3.84 -1.33 20.94
CA PRO A 70 -4.81 -0.24 21.08
C PRO A 70 -4.11 1.04 21.57
N GLY A 71 -4.37 2.17 20.91
CA GLY A 71 -3.72 3.45 21.18
C GLY A 71 -2.38 3.69 20.46
N ASP A 72 -1.84 2.70 19.74
CA ASP A 72 -0.65 2.91 18.92
C ASP A 72 -0.90 3.97 17.83
N GLN A 73 0.13 4.78 17.58
CA GLN A 73 0.17 5.65 16.41
C GLN A 73 0.68 4.83 15.22
N VAL A 74 -0.19 4.57 14.27
CA VAL A 74 0.14 3.87 13.03
C VAL A 74 0.21 4.89 11.90
N THR A 75 1.25 4.79 11.08
CA THR A 75 1.46 5.66 9.92
C THR A 75 1.49 4.84 8.66
N VAL A 76 0.71 5.23 7.66
CA VAL A 76 0.79 4.67 6.30
C VAL A 76 1.56 5.61 5.42
N GLU A 77 2.39 5.05 4.54
CA GLU A 77 3.30 5.82 3.69
C GLU A 77 3.04 5.55 2.21
N MET A 78 2.89 6.62 1.43
CA MET A 78 2.61 6.59 -0.01
C MET A 78 3.73 7.26 -0.80
N HIS A 79 4.07 6.70 -1.97
CA HIS A 79 4.98 7.33 -2.95
C HIS A 79 4.58 7.03 -4.39
N GLN A 80 5.07 7.84 -5.32
CA GLN A 80 4.70 7.76 -6.74
C GLN A 80 5.23 6.49 -7.41
N GLN A 81 6.47 6.12 -7.11
CA GLN A 81 7.16 5.01 -7.77
C GLN A 81 7.34 3.84 -6.80
N PRO A 82 7.27 2.59 -7.29
CA PRO A 82 7.50 1.42 -6.45
C PRO A 82 8.84 1.50 -5.70
N ALA A 83 8.79 1.34 -4.38
CA ALA A 83 9.94 1.40 -3.48
C ALA A 83 10.66 2.76 -3.40
N ASP A 84 10.08 3.82 -3.98
CA ASP A 84 10.52 5.19 -3.73
C ASP A 84 10.07 5.62 -2.33
N ARG A 85 10.91 6.34 -1.61
CA ARG A 85 10.59 6.93 -0.30
C ARG A 85 11.09 8.37 -0.17
N SER A 86 11.39 8.99 -1.30
CA SER A 86 12.03 10.29 -1.38
C SER A 86 11.06 11.43 -1.05
N CYS A 87 11.43 12.25 -0.07
CA CYS A 87 10.75 13.51 0.20
C CYS A 87 11.06 14.62 -0.82
N ALA A 88 11.94 14.36 -1.79
CA ALA A 88 12.27 15.35 -2.83
C ALA A 88 11.17 15.50 -3.88
N THR A 89 10.22 14.57 -3.90
CA THR A 89 9.07 14.54 -4.80
C THR A 89 7.80 14.40 -3.98
N GLN A 90 6.67 14.84 -4.55
CA GLN A 90 5.36 14.62 -3.93
C GLN A 90 5.10 13.12 -3.81
N ALA A 91 4.50 12.70 -2.70
CA ALA A 91 4.03 11.34 -2.50
C ALA A 91 2.96 10.94 -3.52
N ILE A 92 2.05 11.87 -3.81
CA ILE A 92 1.09 11.80 -4.90
C ILE A 92 1.03 13.17 -5.59
N GLY A 93 1.44 13.22 -6.85
CA GLY A 93 1.70 14.47 -7.56
C GLY A 93 0.60 14.89 -8.53
N GLY A 94 0.91 15.85 -9.39
CA GLY A 94 0.05 16.22 -10.54
C GLY A 94 -1.38 16.58 -10.14
N ASP A 95 -1.52 17.38 -9.09
CA ASP A 95 -2.79 17.93 -8.62
C ASP A 95 -3.84 16.86 -8.29
N HIS A 96 -3.41 15.69 -7.81
CA HIS A 96 -4.28 14.62 -7.31
C HIS A 96 -4.88 14.98 -5.94
N TYR A 97 -5.66 16.05 -5.93
CA TYR A 97 -6.38 16.56 -4.77
C TYR A 97 -7.51 15.62 -4.36
N GLY A 98 -7.65 15.39 -3.06
CA GLY A 98 -8.75 14.63 -2.50
C GLY A 98 -8.50 14.10 -1.09
N PRO A 99 -9.40 13.25 -0.58
CA PRO A 99 -9.32 12.75 0.79
C PRO A 99 -8.33 11.60 0.98
N ILE A 100 -8.03 11.34 2.25
CA ILE A 100 -7.47 10.09 2.74
C ILE A 100 -8.51 9.41 3.64
N ASN A 101 -8.69 8.10 3.50
CA ASN A 101 -9.54 7.29 4.36
C ASN A 101 -8.78 6.09 4.92
N ILE A 102 -8.98 5.78 6.20
CA ILE A 102 -8.42 4.60 6.87
C ILE A 102 -9.54 3.75 7.43
N TYR A 103 -9.56 2.48 7.04
CA TYR A 103 -10.53 1.49 7.51
C TYR A 103 -9.84 0.31 8.18
N LEU A 104 -10.58 -0.34 9.08
CA LEU A 104 -10.26 -1.64 9.65
C LEU A 104 -11.37 -2.63 9.33
N ALA A 105 -11.03 -3.90 9.17
CA ALA A 105 -11.99 -4.99 9.14
C ALA A 105 -11.46 -6.18 9.97
N PRO A 106 -12.22 -6.69 10.96
CA PRO A 106 -11.83 -7.89 11.68
C PRO A 106 -11.94 -9.09 10.72
N VAL A 107 -10.95 -9.97 10.77
CA VAL A 107 -10.89 -11.18 9.94
C VAL A 107 -10.38 -12.34 10.77
N ASP A 108 -10.70 -13.57 10.36
CA ASP A 108 -10.18 -14.76 11.05
C ASP A 108 -8.66 -14.89 10.86
N ASP A 109 -8.18 -14.63 9.65
CA ASP A 109 -6.77 -14.70 9.28
C ASP A 109 -6.40 -13.57 8.30
N ALA A 110 -5.56 -12.65 8.76
CA ALA A 110 -5.12 -11.49 7.98
C ALA A 110 -4.23 -11.88 6.79
N THR A 111 -3.69 -13.10 6.74
CA THR A 111 -2.85 -13.56 5.62
C THR A 111 -3.65 -14.15 4.46
N THR A 112 -4.90 -14.55 4.70
CA THR A 112 -5.74 -15.26 3.72
C THR A 112 -7.08 -14.58 3.44
N ALA A 113 -7.52 -13.65 4.30
CA ALA A 113 -8.76 -12.89 4.06
C ALA A 113 -8.73 -12.17 2.71
N ASP A 114 -9.81 -12.29 1.95
CA ASP A 114 -9.95 -11.71 0.61
C ASP A 114 -10.08 -10.19 0.63
N GLY A 115 -10.74 -9.64 1.65
CA GLY A 115 -11.07 -8.23 1.77
C GLY A 115 -12.55 -7.96 1.45
N PRO A 116 -13.05 -8.25 0.24
CA PRO A 116 -14.45 -7.98 -0.14
C PRO A 116 -15.50 -8.63 0.77
N SER A 117 -15.19 -9.81 1.35
CA SER A 117 -16.11 -10.50 2.26
C SER A 117 -16.08 -9.93 3.70
N ALA A 118 -15.17 -8.99 4.00
CA ALA A 118 -14.99 -8.45 5.34
C ALA A 118 -15.94 -7.27 5.64
N SER A 119 -16.18 -7.01 6.92
CA SER A 119 -17.00 -5.88 7.38
C SER A 119 -16.09 -4.72 7.79
N TRP A 120 -16.06 -3.66 6.98
CA TRP A 120 -15.13 -2.54 7.12
C TRP A 120 -15.72 -1.41 7.93
N PHE A 121 -15.01 -0.89 8.92
CA PHE A 121 -15.37 0.35 9.61
C PHE A 121 -14.25 1.37 9.48
N LYS A 122 -14.62 2.63 9.23
CA LYS A 122 -13.65 3.73 9.11
C LYS A 122 -13.13 4.11 10.49
N ILE A 123 -11.85 4.44 10.63
CA ILE A 123 -11.24 4.87 11.90
C ILE A 123 -10.58 6.24 11.82
N SER A 124 -10.26 6.72 10.61
CA SER A 124 -9.67 8.03 10.38
C SER A 124 -9.94 8.49 8.97
N GLU A 125 -10.04 9.81 8.79
CA GLU A 125 -10.13 10.46 7.49
C GLU A 125 -9.66 11.91 7.56
N ILE A 126 -9.27 12.43 6.40
CA ILE A 126 -9.08 13.86 6.17
C ILE A 126 -9.53 14.18 4.75
N GLY A 127 -10.36 15.21 4.60
CA GLY A 127 -10.96 15.62 3.33
C GLY A 127 -10.40 16.95 2.84
N LEU A 128 -11.21 18.00 2.96
CA LEU A 128 -10.83 19.40 2.71
C LEU A 128 -10.56 20.10 4.06
N PRO A 129 -9.35 20.05 4.62
CA PRO A 129 -9.03 20.71 5.89
C PRO A 129 -9.07 22.25 5.86
N SER A 130 -8.94 22.90 4.70
CA SER A 130 -9.03 24.36 4.55
C SER A 130 -9.73 24.71 3.24
N ASP A 131 -10.54 25.78 3.23
CA ASP A 131 -11.24 26.32 2.05
C ASP A 131 -10.72 27.70 1.61
N ASN A 132 -9.68 28.23 2.27
CA ASN A 132 -9.12 29.55 1.98
C ASN A 132 -7.58 29.61 2.09
N PRO A 133 -6.85 29.19 1.03
CA PRO A 133 -7.37 28.50 -0.15
C PRO A 133 -7.78 27.06 0.16
N ASP A 134 -8.48 26.43 -0.78
CA ASP A 134 -8.72 24.99 -0.78
C ASP A 134 -7.41 24.25 -0.53
N TYR A 135 -7.43 23.32 0.42
CA TYR A 135 -6.30 22.50 0.79
C TYR A 135 -6.79 21.10 1.12
N TRP A 136 -6.17 20.08 0.54
CA TRP A 136 -6.69 18.71 0.56
C TRP A 136 -5.87 17.76 1.41
N GLY A 137 -6.50 16.65 1.83
CA GLY A 137 -5.83 15.56 2.54
C GLY A 137 -4.58 15.05 1.83
N THR A 138 -4.60 14.93 0.50
CA THR A 138 -3.41 14.54 -0.29
C THR A 138 -2.30 15.60 -0.29
N GLU A 139 -2.61 16.87 -0.08
CA GLU A 139 -1.59 17.90 0.11
C GLU A 139 -0.99 17.81 1.51
N VAL A 140 -1.81 17.55 2.54
CA VAL A 140 -1.30 17.22 3.88
C VAL A 140 -0.39 16.00 3.83
N LEU A 141 -0.73 14.99 3.04
CA LEU A 141 0.11 13.81 2.81
C LEU A 141 1.46 14.19 2.19
N ASN A 142 1.45 15.04 1.17
CA ASN A 142 2.65 15.53 0.50
C ASN A 142 3.55 16.35 1.42
N ASP A 143 2.98 17.24 2.22
CA ASP A 143 3.71 18.03 3.23
C ASP A 143 4.41 17.15 4.27
N ASN A 144 3.88 15.95 4.51
CA ASN A 144 4.44 14.97 5.43
C ASN A 144 5.22 13.86 4.73
N CYS A 145 5.76 14.12 3.53
CA CYS A 145 6.56 13.15 2.78
C CYS A 145 5.86 11.78 2.61
N GLY A 146 4.55 11.81 2.31
CA GLY A 146 3.77 10.60 2.11
C GLY A 146 3.24 9.95 3.38
N HIS A 147 3.49 10.52 4.56
CA HIS A 147 3.10 9.92 5.84
C HIS A 147 1.74 10.44 6.32
N TYR A 148 0.82 9.52 6.60
CA TYR A 148 -0.43 9.82 7.29
C TYR A 148 -0.57 9.00 8.55
N THR A 149 -0.58 9.68 9.70
CA THR A 149 -0.64 9.05 11.03
C THR A 149 -2.06 9.06 11.59
N PHE A 150 -2.48 7.95 12.17
CA PHE A 150 -3.75 7.79 12.89
C PHE A 150 -3.56 6.88 14.10
N THR A 151 -4.57 6.80 14.96
CA THR A 151 -4.53 6.01 16.19
C THR A 151 -5.41 4.77 16.09
N ILE A 152 -4.90 3.61 16.51
CA ILE A 152 -5.71 2.40 16.64
C ILE A 152 -6.73 2.58 17.78
N PRO A 153 -8.05 2.36 17.55
CA PRO A 153 -9.06 2.51 18.59
C PRO A 153 -8.72 1.72 19.86
N SER A 154 -8.91 2.34 21.03
CA SER A 154 -8.46 1.78 22.31
C SER A 154 -9.30 0.61 22.83
N ASP A 155 -10.50 0.41 22.30
CA ASP A 155 -11.55 -0.42 22.90
C ASP A 155 -12.06 -1.57 21.99
N ILE A 156 -11.55 -1.68 20.77
CA ILE A 156 -11.91 -2.75 19.82
C ILE A 156 -11.36 -4.10 20.23
N LYS A 157 -12.07 -5.16 19.83
CA LYS A 157 -11.70 -6.54 20.17
C LYS A 157 -10.32 -6.91 19.60
N PRO A 158 -9.45 -7.59 20.37
CA PRO A 158 -8.18 -8.10 19.83
C PRO A 158 -8.42 -9.16 18.76
N GLY A 159 -7.48 -9.30 17.82
CA GLY A 159 -7.55 -10.30 16.74
C GLY A 159 -6.82 -9.89 15.47
N ASN A 160 -7.00 -10.67 14.41
CA ASN A 160 -6.50 -10.33 13.08
C ASN A 160 -7.41 -9.28 12.43
N TYR A 161 -6.80 -8.30 11.78
CA TYR A 161 -7.50 -7.27 11.02
C TYR A 161 -6.80 -7.05 9.67
N LEU A 162 -7.60 -6.69 8.67
CA LEU A 162 -7.09 -5.93 7.54
C LEU A 162 -7.24 -4.44 7.85
N LEU A 163 -6.20 -3.69 7.53
CA LEU A 163 -6.23 -2.23 7.51
C LEU A 163 -6.17 -1.76 6.08
N ARG A 164 -7.07 -0.87 5.66
CA ARG A 164 -7.12 -0.32 4.31
C ARG A 164 -6.85 1.17 4.37
N ALA A 165 -5.76 1.60 3.74
CA ALA A 165 -5.48 3.01 3.51
C ALA A 165 -5.83 3.37 2.06
N GLU A 166 -6.49 4.50 1.88
CA GLU A 166 -6.96 4.96 0.58
C GLU A 166 -6.77 6.46 0.42
N VAL A 167 -6.36 6.85 -0.79
CA VAL A 167 -6.54 8.19 -1.34
C VAL A 167 -7.53 8.12 -2.50
N ILE A 168 -8.39 9.14 -2.61
CA ILE A 168 -9.26 9.32 -3.78
C ILE A 168 -8.82 10.60 -4.49
N ALA A 169 -8.23 10.51 -5.69
CA ALA A 169 -7.89 11.68 -6.48
C ALA A 169 -9.09 12.15 -7.31
N LEU A 170 -9.41 13.44 -7.20
CA LEU A 170 -10.65 14.03 -7.71
C LEU A 170 -10.45 14.98 -8.90
N HIS A 171 -9.22 15.13 -9.38
CA HIS A 171 -8.83 16.08 -10.43
C HIS A 171 -9.58 15.91 -11.76
N VAL A 172 -10.17 14.74 -12.02
CA VAL A 172 -11.04 14.45 -13.18
C VAL A 172 -12.41 13.88 -12.76
N ALA A 173 -12.82 14.08 -11.52
CA ALA A 173 -14.04 13.53 -10.93
C ALA A 173 -15.34 14.27 -11.29
N SER A 174 -15.30 15.23 -12.22
CA SER A 174 -16.49 15.95 -12.70
C SER A 174 -17.40 15.10 -13.60
N SER A 175 -17.12 13.81 -13.72
CA SER A 175 -17.89 12.83 -14.49
C SER A 175 -17.85 11.48 -13.79
N VAL A 176 -18.93 10.70 -13.95
CA VAL A 176 -19.05 9.36 -13.34
C VAL A 176 -17.89 8.48 -13.81
N GLY A 177 -17.24 7.79 -12.87
CA GLY A 177 -16.04 6.98 -13.13
C GLY A 177 -14.75 7.80 -13.27
N GLY A 178 -14.79 9.11 -13.04
CA GLY A 178 -13.62 9.98 -13.08
C GLY A 178 -12.76 9.95 -11.81
N ALA A 179 -13.37 9.72 -10.63
CA ALA A 179 -12.61 9.56 -9.38
C ALA A 179 -11.64 8.38 -9.47
N GLN A 180 -10.43 8.59 -8.95
CA GLN A 180 -9.33 7.63 -9.03
C GLN A 180 -8.96 7.17 -7.62
N PHE A 181 -9.12 5.88 -7.35
CA PHE A 181 -8.94 5.31 -6.02
C PHE A 181 -7.60 4.59 -5.94
N TYR A 182 -6.77 5.00 -4.97
CA TYR A 182 -5.46 4.42 -4.69
C TYR A 182 -5.48 3.85 -3.28
N MET A 183 -5.56 2.52 -3.17
CA MET A 183 -5.59 1.85 -1.88
C MET A 183 -4.57 0.73 -1.78
N SER A 184 -4.22 0.40 -0.55
CA SER A 184 -3.49 -0.83 -0.20
C SER A 184 -3.99 -1.39 1.12
N CYS A 185 -3.96 -2.70 1.24
CA CYS A 185 -4.35 -3.41 2.45
C CYS A 185 -3.12 -3.87 3.22
N TYR A 186 -3.20 -3.75 4.54
CA TYR A 186 -2.17 -4.09 5.50
C TYR A 186 -2.69 -5.20 6.40
N GLN A 187 -1.81 -6.13 6.74
CA GLN A 187 -2.12 -7.26 7.61
C GLN A 187 -1.63 -6.94 9.01
N ILE A 188 -2.55 -6.81 9.96
CA ILE A 188 -2.21 -6.47 11.34
C ILE A 188 -2.88 -7.43 12.34
N ASN A 189 -2.24 -7.59 13.50
CA ASN A 189 -2.81 -8.29 14.63
C ASN A 189 -2.92 -7.31 15.80
N ILE A 190 -4.16 -6.98 16.19
CA ILE A 190 -4.46 -6.04 17.26
C ILE A 190 -4.48 -6.79 18.59
N GLY A 191 -3.65 -6.37 19.55
CA GLY A 191 -3.63 -6.90 20.91
C GLY A 191 -4.67 -6.25 21.85
N GLY A 192 -4.45 -6.41 23.16
CA GLY A 192 -5.27 -5.78 24.20
C GLY A 192 -6.48 -6.59 24.65
N THR A 193 -7.42 -5.93 25.34
CA THR A 193 -8.58 -6.55 26.01
C THR A 193 -9.91 -5.88 25.68
N GLY A 194 -9.94 -5.07 24.61
CA GLY A 194 -11.14 -4.40 24.16
C GLY A 194 -12.26 -5.39 23.81
N THR A 195 -13.49 -4.89 23.77
CA THR A 195 -14.69 -5.69 23.49
C THR A 195 -15.59 -5.06 22.44
N ALA A 196 -15.28 -3.84 21.98
CA ALA A 196 -16.07 -3.16 20.98
C ALA A 196 -16.00 -3.89 19.64
N SER A 197 -17.13 -3.94 18.95
CA SER A 197 -17.29 -4.48 17.61
C SER A 197 -18.04 -3.44 16.78
N PRO A 198 -17.35 -2.43 16.24
CA PRO A 198 -17.97 -1.38 15.45
C PRO A 198 -18.79 -1.95 14.29
N SER A 199 -19.91 -1.32 13.96
CA SER A 199 -20.69 -1.69 12.77
C SER A 199 -19.89 -1.33 11.52
N GLY A 200 -19.75 -2.28 10.61
CA GLY A 200 -19.06 -2.08 9.34
C GLY A 200 -19.99 -1.95 8.14
N VAL A 201 -19.38 -1.66 7.00
CA VAL A 201 -19.94 -1.59 5.65
C VAL A 201 -19.20 -2.58 4.75
N SER A 202 -19.77 -2.89 3.58
CA SER A 202 -19.10 -3.66 2.53
C SER A 202 -18.27 -2.72 1.64
N ILE A 203 -17.08 -3.16 1.25
CA ILE A 203 -16.31 -2.53 0.17
C ILE A 203 -16.02 -3.68 -0.80
N PRO A 204 -16.53 -3.66 -2.05
CA PRO A 204 -17.42 -2.65 -2.65
C PRO A 204 -18.81 -2.58 -2.00
N GLY A 205 -19.50 -1.44 -2.17
CA GLY A 205 -20.86 -1.18 -1.65
C GLY A 205 -20.99 0.06 -0.76
N ALA A 206 -19.92 0.44 -0.06
CA ALA A 206 -19.88 1.66 0.76
C ALA A 206 -19.86 2.95 -0.07
N TYR A 207 -19.46 2.85 -1.34
CA TYR A 207 -19.32 3.96 -2.27
C TYR A 207 -20.30 3.80 -3.44
N SER A 208 -20.89 4.91 -3.86
CA SER A 208 -21.60 5.05 -5.13
C SER A 208 -20.80 5.95 -6.07
N ALA A 209 -20.85 5.66 -7.37
CA ALA A 209 -20.21 6.49 -8.39
C ALA A 209 -20.85 7.89 -8.51
N THR A 210 -21.97 8.12 -7.81
CA THR A 210 -22.67 9.40 -7.73
C THR A 210 -22.65 10.01 -6.33
N ASP A 211 -21.89 9.45 -5.38
CA ASP A 211 -21.72 10.10 -4.08
C ASP A 211 -21.14 11.50 -4.28
N PRO A 212 -21.57 12.52 -3.51
CA PRO A 212 -21.13 13.90 -3.69
C PRO A 212 -19.63 14.08 -3.47
N GLY A 213 -18.98 13.19 -2.71
CA GLY A 213 -17.52 13.16 -2.57
C GLY A 213 -16.77 12.44 -3.69
N ILE A 214 -17.48 11.75 -4.59
CA ILE A 214 -16.92 10.93 -5.69
C ILE A 214 -17.23 11.56 -7.06
N LEU A 215 -18.44 12.08 -7.27
CA LEU A 215 -18.82 12.84 -8.46
C LEU A 215 -18.84 14.33 -8.12
N ILE A 216 -17.71 15.00 -8.36
CA ILE A 216 -17.49 16.37 -7.90
C ILE A 216 -16.58 17.15 -8.86
N ASN A 217 -16.89 18.42 -9.05
CA ASN A 217 -15.96 19.37 -9.68
C ASN A 217 -15.21 20.12 -8.56
N ILE A 218 -13.91 19.86 -8.43
CA ILE A 218 -13.06 20.50 -7.40
C ILE A 218 -12.45 21.82 -7.86
N TYR A 219 -12.70 22.26 -9.10
CA TYR A 219 -12.19 23.53 -9.64
C TYR A 219 -13.19 24.69 -9.49
N GLN A 220 -14.18 24.50 -8.63
CA GLN A 220 -15.09 25.54 -8.16
C GLN A 220 -14.83 25.73 -6.65
N GLN A 221 -15.20 26.88 -6.09
CA GLN A 221 -15.11 27.08 -4.65
C GLN A 221 -15.92 26.01 -3.91
N LEU A 222 -15.27 25.32 -2.97
CA LEU A 222 -15.91 24.40 -2.04
C LEU A 222 -15.83 24.98 -0.63
N ASP A 223 -16.96 25.13 0.05
CA ASP A 223 -16.97 25.49 1.49
C ASP A 223 -16.91 24.23 2.38
N THR A 224 -17.16 23.06 1.78
CA THR A 224 -17.15 21.78 2.45
C THR A 224 -16.96 20.66 1.44
N TYR A 225 -16.51 19.51 1.94
CA TYR A 225 -16.37 18.28 1.17
C TYR A 225 -16.94 17.12 1.99
N GLU A 226 -17.90 16.39 1.40
CA GLU A 226 -18.46 15.17 2.00
C GLU A 226 -17.56 13.99 1.69
N ILE A 227 -16.80 13.53 2.68
CA ILE A 227 -15.90 12.39 2.53
C ILE A 227 -16.73 11.11 2.33
N PRO A 228 -16.51 10.32 1.25
CA PRO A 228 -17.30 9.12 0.97
C PRO A 228 -17.24 8.04 2.06
N GLY A 229 -18.30 7.24 2.18
CA GLY A 229 -18.40 6.14 3.13
C GLY A 229 -18.90 6.54 4.53
N PRO A 230 -18.83 5.63 5.52
CA PRO A 230 -19.34 5.90 6.87
C PRO A 230 -18.47 6.93 7.62
N SER A 231 -19.03 7.55 8.66
CA SER A 231 -18.26 8.35 9.61
C SER A 231 -17.23 7.49 10.37
N PRO A 232 -16.07 8.05 10.75
CA PRO A 232 -15.08 7.34 11.54
C PRO A 232 -15.62 6.86 12.91
N TYR A 233 -15.17 5.68 13.33
CA TYR A 233 -15.41 5.14 14.67
C TYR A 233 -14.46 5.80 15.67
N GLY A 234 -15.03 6.42 16.71
CA GLY A 234 -14.26 6.97 17.84
C GLY A 234 -13.47 8.25 17.52
N THR A 235 -13.54 8.75 16.29
CA THR A 235 -12.91 10.00 15.85
C THR A 235 -13.88 10.82 15.00
N THR A 236 -13.55 12.08 14.75
CA THR A 236 -14.30 12.96 13.86
C THR A 236 -13.37 13.54 12.82
N SER A 237 -13.89 13.79 11.62
CA SER A 237 -13.15 14.51 10.58
C SER A 237 -12.72 15.89 11.10
N PRO A 238 -11.54 16.40 10.68
CA PRO A 238 -11.16 17.78 10.97
C PRO A 238 -12.21 18.76 10.46
N THR A 239 -12.48 19.82 11.23
CA THR A 239 -13.32 20.93 10.78
C THR A 239 -12.61 21.71 9.68
N VAL A 240 -13.32 22.06 8.61
CA VAL A 240 -12.79 22.92 7.54
C VAL A 240 -12.45 24.30 8.12
N ALA A 241 -11.19 24.72 7.96
CA ALA A 241 -10.72 26.02 8.39
C ALA A 241 -10.86 27.08 7.28
N SER A 242 -11.25 28.30 7.65
CA SER A 242 -11.31 29.46 6.74
C SER A 242 -10.00 30.26 6.66
N THR A 243 -8.91 29.63 7.08
CA THR A 243 -7.56 30.18 7.06
C THR A 243 -6.62 29.18 6.39
N PRO A 244 -5.52 29.64 5.78
CA PRO A 244 -4.57 28.74 5.12
C PRO A 244 -4.13 27.61 6.03
N TRP A 245 -4.08 26.39 5.49
CA TRP A 245 -3.57 25.24 6.21
C TRP A 245 -2.07 25.41 6.53
N PRO A 246 -1.61 25.06 7.74
CA PRO A 246 -0.19 25.09 8.08
C PRO A 246 0.57 24.03 7.27
N THR A 247 1.47 24.47 6.39
CA THR A 247 2.24 23.57 5.50
C THR A 247 3.58 23.09 6.09
N THR A 248 3.78 23.30 7.39
CA THR A 248 4.98 22.80 8.06
C THR A 248 4.83 21.31 8.29
N ALA A 249 5.75 20.52 7.72
CA ALA A 249 5.81 19.09 7.93
C ALA A 249 5.75 18.74 9.43
N THR A 250 4.84 17.86 9.79
CA THR A 250 4.73 17.31 11.15
C THR A 250 5.50 16.01 11.30
N TRP A 251 5.83 15.36 10.19
CA TRP A 251 6.71 14.20 10.15
C TRP A 251 8.19 14.62 10.17
N ASP A 252 8.97 14.01 11.06
CA ASP A 252 10.42 14.22 11.12
C ASP A 252 11.14 13.29 10.14
N THR A 253 11.44 13.81 8.97
CA THR A 253 12.18 13.09 7.91
C THR A 253 13.61 12.73 8.34
N ALA A 254 14.18 13.39 9.36
CA ALA A 254 15.49 13.01 9.90
C ALA A 254 15.46 11.68 10.67
N LEU A 255 14.28 11.22 11.09
CA LEU A 255 14.09 9.91 11.74
C LEU A 255 13.87 8.78 10.73
N GLN A 256 13.78 9.08 9.43
CA GLN A 256 13.55 8.07 8.41
C GLN A 256 14.82 7.20 8.22
N PRO A 257 14.76 5.87 8.45
CA PRO A 257 15.91 5.01 8.26
C PRO A 257 16.36 4.99 6.80
N SER A 258 17.67 4.96 6.58
CA SER A 258 18.24 4.83 5.22
C SER A 258 18.07 3.43 4.62
N THR A 259 17.60 2.46 5.40
CA THR A 259 17.39 1.07 4.98
C THR A 259 16.00 0.61 5.37
N VAL A 260 15.25 0.09 4.40
CA VAL A 260 13.93 -0.48 4.64
C VAL A 260 14.07 -1.82 5.38
N PRO A 261 13.35 -2.04 6.50
CA PRO A 261 13.31 -3.32 7.17
C PRO A 261 12.78 -4.43 6.24
N THR A 262 13.44 -5.58 6.24
CA THR A 262 13.04 -6.76 5.46
C THR A 262 12.36 -7.84 6.30
N VAL A 263 12.18 -7.58 7.60
CA VAL A 263 11.58 -8.52 8.55
C VAL A 263 10.45 -7.83 9.29
N VAL A 264 9.39 -8.58 9.53
CA VAL A 264 8.27 -8.15 10.36
C VAL A 264 8.80 -7.80 11.76
N PRO A 265 8.43 -6.65 12.34
CA PRO A 265 8.78 -6.33 13.72
C PRO A 265 8.26 -7.42 14.67
N THR A 266 9.19 -8.14 15.32
CA THR A 266 8.85 -9.27 16.21
C THR A 266 8.43 -8.82 17.61
N SER A 267 8.63 -7.55 17.97
CA SER A 267 8.19 -6.94 19.22
C SER A 267 8.14 -5.42 19.11
N ILE A 268 7.01 -4.80 19.44
CA ILE A 268 6.91 -3.35 19.63
C ILE A 268 7.57 -3.02 20.99
N PRO A 269 8.49 -2.04 21.07
CA PRO A 269 8.98 -1.54 22.36
C PRO A 269 7.80 -1.04 23.21
N GLY A 270 7.46 -1.76 24.28
CA GLY A 270 6.35 -1.41 25.19
C GLY A 270 5.11 -2.32 25.09
N GLY A 271 5.05 -3.23 24.11
CA GLY A 271 4.02 -4.27 24.08
C GLY A 271 4.31 -5.36 25.10
N VAL A 272 3.44 -5.52 26.10
CA VAL A 272 3.49 -6.68 27.00
C VAL A 272 3.27 -7.93 26.13
N PRO A 273 4.11 -8.98 26.24
CA PRO A 273 3.87 -10.21 25.50
C PRO A 273 2.48 -10.73 25.79
N ALA A 274 1.74 -11.15 24.76
CA ALA A 274 0.50 -11.88 24.92
C ALA A 274 0.77 -13.09 25.82
N SER A 275 0.31 -13.00 27.07
CA SER A 275 0.44 -14.06 28.06
C SER A 275 -0.43 -15.23 27.62
N SER A 276 0.18 -16.22 26.99
CA SER A 276 -0.40 -17.55 26.83
C SER A 276 -0.49 -18.22 28.20
N THR A 277 -1.61 -18.04 28.89
CA THR A 277 -1.98 -18.89 30.02
C THR A 277 -2.48 -20.24 29.50
N ASP A 278 -1.70 -21.28 29.79
CA ASP A 278 -2.07 -22.63 30.27
C ASP A 278 -1.07 -23.67 29.67
N GLY A 279 -0.40 -24.56 30.39
CA GLY A 279 -0.52 -24.99 31.77
C GLY A 279 0.72 -25.78 32.24
N SER A 280 0.77 -25.93 33.56
CA SER A 280 1.77 -26.64 34.38
C SER A 280 2.12 -28.05 33.89
N GLY A 281 3.41 -28.33 33.70
CA GLY A 281 3.95 -29.67 33.46
C GLY A 281 5.37 -29.83 34.02
N THR A 282 5.47 -30.64 35.06
CA THR A 282 6.64 -30.90 35.91
C THR A 282 7.87 -31.41 35.15
N ILE A 283 9.04 -30.87 35.52
CA ILE A 283 10.39 -31.28 35.09
C ILE A 283 10.75 -32.67 35.62
N SER A 284 11.24 -33.56 34.75
CA SER A 284 12.05 -34.72 35.11
C SER A 284 13.02 -35.07 33.97
N PRO A 285 14.32 -35.33 34.23
CA PRO A 285 15.29 -35.61 33.19
C PRO A 285 15.37 -37.12 32.89
N THR A 286 15.08 -37.51 31.65
CA THR A 286 15.29 -38.89 31.18
C THR A 286 16.33 -38.91 30.08
N THR A 287 17.46 -39.54 30.37
CA THR A 287 18.55 -39.88 29.45
C THR A 287 18.08 -40.87 28.38
N VAL A 288 18.28 -40.54 27.10
CA VAL A 288 18.04 -41.45 25.96
C VAL A 288 19.39 -41.95 25.42
N PRO A 289 19.58 -43.26 25.19
CA PRO A 289 20.80 -43.81 24.64
C PRO A 289 20.86 -43.66 23.11
N THR A 290 22.06 -43.41 22.61
CA THR A 290 22.41 -43.35 21.20
C THR A 290 22.51 -44.78 20.63
N THR A 291 21.69 -45.11 19.64
CA THR A 291 21.91 -46.28 18.77
C THR A 291 22.18 -45.81 17.35
N VAL A 292 23.38 -46.13 16.88
CA VAL A 292 23.84 -45.91 15.51
C VAL A 292 23.33 -47.05 14.63
N THR A 293 22.55 -46.73 13.60
CA THR A 293 22.16 -47.71 12.57
C THR A 293 22.67 -47.24 11.21
N THR A 294 23.64 -47.98 10.69
CA THR A 294 24.17 -47.94 9.33
C THR A 294 23.10 -48.34 8.31
N VAL A 295 22.93 -47.54 7.24
CA VAL A 295 22.10 -47.87 6.07
C VAL A 295 22.98 -47.96 4.83
N ALA A 296 22.75 -49.03 4.05
CA ALA A 296 23.45 -49.43 2.82
C ALA A 296 23.05 -48.56 1.60
N PRO A 297 23.78 -48.62 0.47
CA PRO A 297 23.62 -47.66 -0.63
C PRO A 297 22.45 -48.03 -1.55
N THR A 298 21.63 -47.04 -1.89
CA THR A 298 20.53 -47.17 -2.86
C THR A 298 20.90 -46.49 -4.17
N THR A 299 20.63 -47.20 -5.27
CA THR A 299 20.96 -46.88 -6.66
C THR A 299 20.32 -45.59 -7.17
N THR A 300 21.13 -44.77 -7.85
CA THR A 300 20.75 -43.57 -8.58
C THR A 300 19.91 -43.91 -9.83
N VAL A 301 18.72 -43.32 -9.94
CA VAL A 301 17.96 -43.23 -11.19
C VAL A 301 17.91 -41.78 -11.66
N THR A 302 18.39 -41.58 -12.88
CA THR A 302 18.44 -40.31 -13.60
C THR A 302 17.03 -39.88 -14.06
N PRO A 303 16.57 -38.64 -13.83
CA PRO A 303 15.40 -38.13 -14.53
C PRO A 303 15.82 -37.60 -15.91
N THR A 304 15.17 -38.11 -16.95
CA THR A 304 15.21 -37.56 -18.31
C THR A 304 14.48 -36.23 -18.37
N THR A 305 15.22 -35.15 -18.69
CA THR A 305 14.69 -33.83 -19.04
C THR A 305 14.12 -33.84 -20.46
N SER A 306 12.80 -33.64 -20.59
CA SER A 306 12.15 -33.29 -21.85
C SER A 306 12.23 -31.78 -22.07
N ALA A 307 12.82 -31.36 -23.19
CA ALA A 307 12.87 -29.96 -23.62
C ALA A 307 11.50 -29.51 -24.16
N PRO A 308 10.97 -28.33 -23.79
CA PRO A 308 9.86 -27.72 -24.51
C PRO A 308 10.38 -26.95 -25.73
N THR A 309 9.77 -27.22 -26.87
CA THR A 309 9.96 -26.54 -28.15
C THR A 309 9.46 -25.10 -28.05
N SER A 310 10.34 -24.11 -27.98
CA SER A 310 9.97 -22.69 -27.99
C SER A 310 9.79 -22.19 -29.42
N THR A 311 8.55 -21.92 -29.83
CA THR A 311 8.27 -20.96 -30.90
C THR A 311 8.66 -19.58 -30.39
N SER A 312 9.81 -19.06 -30.85
CA SER A 312 10.35 -17.77 -30.45
C SER A 312 9.51 -16.62 -31.01
N VAL A 313 8.45 -16.24 -30.30
CA VAL A 313 7.77 -14.96 -30.52
C VAL A 313 8.65 -13.89 -29.85
N ALA A 314 9.06 -12.86 -30.58
CA ALA A 314 9.83 -11.76 -29.99
C ALA A 314 8.97 -10.99 -28.98
N SER A 315 9.58 -10.48 -27.91
CA SER A 315 8.92 -9.60 -26.95
C SER A 315 8.51 -8.30 -27.63
N GLY A 316 7.30 -7.84 -27.33
CA GLY A 316 6.75 -6.60 -27.89
C GLY A 316 7.58 -5.37 -27.51
N ALA A 317 7.28 -4.22 -28.13
CA ALA A 317 7.86 -2.95 -27.73
C ALA A 317 7.66 -2.73 -26.22
N TYR A 318 8.72 -2.39 -25.49
CA TYR A 318 8.72 -2.21 -24.02
C TYR A 318 8.41 -3.47 -23.20
N GLY A 319 8.30 -4.64 -23.84
CA GLY A 319 8.13 -5.91 -23.14
C GLY A 319 9.41 -6.40 -22.48
N GLN A 320 9.28 -7.29 -21.49
CA GLN A 320 10.42 -7.94 -20.86
C GLN A 320 11.11 -8.88 -21.86
N CYS A 321 12.43 -8.80 -21.92
CA CYS A 321 13.27 -9.59 -22.81
C CYS A 321 14.43 -10.30 -22.08
N GLY A 322 14.45 -10.26 -20.75
CA GLY A 322 15.50 -10.89 -19.95
C GLY A 322 15.36 -10.64 -18.46
N GLY A 323 16.25 -11.24 -17.68
CA GLY A 323 16.28 -11.20 -16.22
C GLY A 323 16.42 -12.58 -15.58
N ILE A 324 16.99 -12.65 -14.38
CA ILE A 324 17.04 -13.87 -13.57
C ILE A 324 15.62 -14.40 -13.36
N GLY A 325 15.38 -15.66 -13.73
CA GLY A 325 14.07 -16.31 -13.61
C GLY A 325 13.12 -16.06 -14.80
N TRP A 326 13.48 -15.22 -15.77
CA TRP A 326 12.67 -14.99 -16.97
C TRP A 326 12.69 -16.21 -17.90
N THR A 327 11.51 -16.72 -18.23
CA THR A 327 11.32 -17.87 -19.14
C THR A 327 10.65 -17.48 -20.47
N GLY A 328 10.36 -16.20 -20.66
CA GLY A 328 9.73 -15.66 -21.87
C GLY A 328 10.74 -15.29 -22.97
N PRO A 329 10.28 -14.57 -24.02
CA PRO A 329 11.12 -14.20 -25.16
C PRO A 329 12.37 -13.41 -24.77
N SER A 330 13.51 -13.69 -25.42
CA SER A 330 14.75 -12.95 -25.23
C SER A 330 15.11 -11.99 -26.36
N ALA A 331 14.41 -12.08 -27.49
CA ALA A 331 14.54 -11.18 -28.63
C ALA A 331 13.41 -10.13 -28.61
N CYS A 332 13.70 -8.92 -29.09
CA CYS A 332 12.73 -7.84 -29.23
C CYS A 332 12.19 -7.74 -30.66
N VAL A 333 10.99 -7.17 -30.83
CA VAL A 333 10.46 -6.80 -32.15
C VAL A 333 11.42 -5.87 -32.91
N VAL A 334 11.31 -5.85 -34.24
CA VAL A 334 12.15 -5.01 -35.11
C VAL A 334 12.07 -3.54 -34.68
N GLY A 335 13.24 -2.88 -34.59
CA GLY A 335 13.36 -1.50 -34.11
C GLY A 335 13.58 -1.38 -32.59
N PHE A 336 13.66 -2.51 -31.87
CA PHE A 336 13.89 -2.54 -30.42
C PHE A 336 15.05 -3.47 -30.06
N SER A 337 15.80 -3.11 -29.02
CA SER A 337 16.93 -3.86 -28.48
C SER A 337 16.67 -4.22 -27.03
N CYS A 338 17.07 -5.42 -26.62
CA CYS A 338 16.92 -5.86 -25.25
C CYS A 338 18.00 -5.21 -24.37
N VAL A 339 17.59 -4.30 -23.48
CA VAL A 339 18.50 -3.58 -22.57
C VAL A 339 18.30 -4.07 -21.15
N VAL A 340 19.39 -4.52 -20.52
CA VAL A 340 19.41 -4.95 -19.12
C VAL A 340 19.15 -3.73 -18.24
N THR A 341 18.07 -3.78 -17.45
CA THR A 341 17.75 -2.72 -16.48
C THR A 341 18.31 -3.08 -15.11
N ASN A 342 18.16 -4.34 -14.70
CA ASN A 342 18.80 -4.91 -13.51
C ASN A 342 18.93 -6.43 -13.66
N ALA A 343 19.45 -7.11 -12.63
CA ALA A 343 19.70 -8.55 -12.67
C ALA A 343 18.44 -9.39 -12.93
N TYR A 344 17.26 -8.91 -12.56
CA TYR A 344 15.98 -9.63 -12.69
C TYR A 344 15.12 -9.14 -13.86
N TYR A 345 15.53 -8.07 -14.56
CA TYR A 345 14.72 -7.47 -15.61
C TYR A 345 15.55 -6.81 -16.73
N SER A 346 15.24 -7.19 -17.97
CA SER A 346 15.68 -6.52 -19.19
C SER A 346 14.45 -6.16 -20.03
N GLN A 347 14.48 -5.01 -20.70
CA GLN A 347 13.34 -4.48 -21.46
C GLN A 347 13.70 -4.21 -22.92
N CYS A 348 12.74 -4.42 -23.81
CA CYS A 348 12.83 -3.97 -25.19
C CYS A 348 12.69 -2.44 -25.28
N VAL A 349 13.76 -1.74 -25.61
CA VAL A 349 13.76 -0.28 -25.82
C VAL A 349 14.05 0.07 -27.28
N PRO A 350 13.57 1.22 -27.81
CA PRO A 350 13.83 1.62 -29.19
C PRO A 350 15.33 1.64 -29.51
N SER A 351 15.72 1.08 -30.67
CA SER A 351 17.11 1.02 -31.14
C SER A 351 17.51 2.26 -31.94
#